data_AF-A0A9E6B6K3-F1
#
_entry.id   AF-A0A9E6B6K3-F1
#
_cell.length_a   1.000
_cell.length_b   1.000
_cell.length_c   1.000
_cell.angle_alpha   90.00
_cell.angle_beta   90.00
_cell.angle_gamma   90.00
#
_symmetry.space_group_name_H-M   'P 1'
#
loop_
_entity.id
_entity.type
_entity.pdbx_description
1 polymer ?
#
loop_
_entity_poly.entity_id
_entity_poly.type
_entity_poly.pdbx_seq_one_letter_code
_entity_poly.pdbx_strand_id
1 'polypeptide(L)'
;VRDMAKLTRAILISFPEYEDFYKLPYLQVGNRQLPNRNGLLSKYKGADGMKTGFVCSSGYNLVATAKRGGHKIAAIYLGGVSQKSRDRQVVKLLDKGFSRVQNSGTRKRATIYNSKKQSYRLALDMRSTVCAPRKNKKR
;
A
#
# COMPACT_ATOMS: atom_id res chain seq x y z
N VAL A 1 11.21 -3.14 -2.28
CA VAL A 1 9.83 -3.70 -2.39
C VAL A 1 9.73 -5.13 -1.85
N ARG A 2 10.59 -6.06 -2.28
CA ARG A 2 10.52 -7.48 -1.85
C ARG A 2 10.57 -7.65 -0.33
N ASP A 3 11.41 -6.90 0.37
CA ASP A 3 11.52 -7.04 1.82
C ASP A 3 10.30 -6.50 2.56
N MET A 4 9.68 -5.42 2.06
CA MET A 4 8.36 -5.00 2.56
C MET A 4 7.30 -6.09 2.37
N ALA A 5 7.36 -6.88 1.29
CA ALA A 5 6.45 -8.01 1.09
C ALA A 5 6.72 -9.16 2.08
N LYS A 6 7.99 -9.45 2.36
CA LYS A 6 8.37 -10.42 3.40
C LYS A 6 7.90 -9.97 4.78
N LEU A 7 8.14 -8.71 5.15
CA LEU A 7 7.72 -8.13 6.42
C LEU A 7 6.19 -8.14 6.55
N THR A 8 5.47 -7.69 5.53
CA THR A 8 4.00 -7.70 5.52
C THR A 8 3.47 -9.12 5.70
N ARG A 9 4.05 -10.09 4.99
CA ARG A 9 3.69 -11.51 5.15
C ARG A 9 3.97 -12.00 6.58
N ALA A 10 5.12 -11.65 7.15
CA ALA A 10 5.49 -12.06 8.51
C ALA A 10 4.50 -11.48 9.54
N ILE A 11 4.14 -10.19 9.40
CA ILE A 11 3.15 -9.54 10.28
C ILE A 11 1.79 -10.24 10.20
N LEU A 12 1.27 -10.43 8.99
CA LEU A 12 -0.06 -11.00 8.78
C LEU A 12 -0.17 -12.48 9.23
N ILE A 13 0.94 -13.21 9.25
CA ILE A 13 0.96 -14.63 9.67
C ILE A 13 1.23 -14.75 11.17
N SER A 14 2.18 -13.97 11.69
CA SER A 14 2.70 -14.15 13.06
C SER A 14 1.92 -13.34 14.09
N PHE A 15 1.23 -12.28 13.65
CA PHE A 15 0.48 -11.39 14.54
C PHE A 15 -0.93 -11.05 13.99
N PRO A 16 -1.77 -12.04 13.66
CA PRO A 16 -3.11 -11.81 13.14
C PRO A 16 -4.03 -11.02 14.09
N GLU A 17 -3.77 -11.09 15.40
CA GLU A 17 -4.50 -10.38 16.46
C GLU A 17 -4.44 -8.86 16.34
N TYR A 18 -3.43 -8.31 15.66
CA TYR A 18 -3.26 -6.87 15.47
C TYR A 18 -3.86 -6.33 14.17
N GLU A 19 -4.52 -7.17 13.37
CA GLU A 19 -5.08 -6.73 12.07
C GLU A 19 -6.09 -5.59 12.20
N ASP A 20 -6.85 -5.54 13.29
CA ASP A 20 -7.92 -4.55 13.47
C ASP A 20 -7.40 -3.13 13.65
N PHE A 21 -6.18 -2.96 14.18
CA PHE A 21 -5.54 -1.65 14.28
C PHE A 21 -5.36 -0.99 12.91
N TYR A 22 -5.14 -1.77 11.86
CA TYR A 22 -4.94 -1.24 10.51
C TYR A 22 -6.24 -0.82 9.81
N LYS A 23 -7.39 -1.27 10.31
CA LYS A 23 -8.73 -0.96 9.78
C LYS A 23 -9.33 0.30 10.38
N LEU A 24 -8.80 0.76 11.52
CA LEU A 24 -9.34 1.92 12.22
C LEU A 24 -9.42 3.13 11.28
N PRO A 25 -10.59 3.78 11.15
CA PRO A 25 -10.74 4.95 10.29
C PRO A 25 -10.02 6.17 10.86
N TYR A 26 -9.88 6.24 12.18
CA TYR A 26 -9.11 7.25 12.90
C TYR A 26 -8.66 6.69 14.26
N LEU A 27 -7.67 7.33 14.86
CA LEU A 27 -7.26 7.12 16.24
C LEU A 27 -7.59 8.37 17.05
N GLN A 28 -8.26 8.22 18.18
CA GLN A 28 -8.50 9.30 19.13
C GLN A 28 -7.30 9.43 20.07
N VAL A 29 -6.69 10.61 20.14
CA VAL A 29 -5.60 10.92 21.09
C VAL A 29 -5.97 12.22 21.82
N GLY A 30 -6.39 12.09 23.08
CA GLY A 30 -7.01 13.19 23.83
C GLY A 30 -8.23 13.71 23.08
N ASN A 31 -8.25 15.02 22.77
CA ASN A 31 -9.33 15.66 22.00
C ASN A 31 -9.08 15.68 20.49
N ARG A 32 -8.03 15.01 19.99
CA ARG A 32 -7.66 15.03 18.56
C ARG A 32 -7.99 13.70 17.88
N GLN A 33 -8.69 13.78 16.76
CA GLN A 33 -8.86 12.66 15.83
C GLN A 33 -7.73 12.64 14.80
N LEU A 34 -6.98 11.53 14.75
CA LEU A 34 -5.94 11.29 13.76
C LEU A 34 -6.49 10.37 12.67
N PRO A 35 -6.87 10.88 11.50
CA PRO A 35 -7.48 10.07 10.46
C PRO A 35 -6.47 9.08 9.86
N ASN A 36 -6.97 7.92 9.46
CA ASN A 36 -6.19 6.96 8.72
C ASN A 36 -5.85 7.52 7.33
N ARG A 37 -4.55 7.60 7.04
CA ARG A 37 -4.06 8.12 5.76
C ARG A 37 -4.28 7.16 4.58
N ASN A 38 -4.65 5.91 4.87
CA ASN A 38 -4.95 4.91 3.84
C ASN A 38 -6.38 5.11 3.29
N GLY A 39 -6.49 5.95 2.26
CA GLY A 39 -7.76 6.22 1.60
C GLY A 39 -8.42 5.01 0.93
N LEU A 40 -7.75 3.86 0.82
CA LEU A 40 -8.38 2.64 0.28
C LEU A 40 -9.38 2.00 1.23
N LEU A 41 -9.28 2.24 2.55
CA LEU A 41 -10.22 1.68 3.53
C LEU A 41 -11.67 2.02 3.22
N SER A 42 -11.93 3.23 2.73
CA SER A 42 -13.29 3.67 2.33
C SER A 42 -13.61 3.49 0.85
N LYS A 43 -12.60 3.22 0.00
CA LYS A 43 -12.74 3.27 -1.47
C LYS A 43 -12.62 1.92 -2.16
N TYR A 44 -12.03 0.92 -1.50
CA TYR A 44 -11.76 -0.37 -2.11
C TYR A 44 -12.42 -1.49 -1.32
N LYS A 45 -13.33 -2.22 -1.97
CA LYS A 45 -14.10 -3.30 -1.33
C LYS A 45 -13.16 -4.33 -0.69
N GLY A 46 -13.35 -4.56 0.60
CA GLY A 46 -12.56 -5.51 1.39
C GLY A 46 -11.18 -5.01 1.81
N ALA A 47 -10.83 -3.74 1.58
CA ALA A 47 -9.58 -3.16 2.09
C ALA A 47 -9.57 -3.15 3.62
N ASP A 48 -8.46 -3.58 4.21
CA ASP A 48 -8.35 -3.78 5.65
C ASP A 48 -6.99 -3.37 6.24
N GLY A 49 -6.18 -2.63 5.50
CA GLY A 49 -4.86 -2.17 5.95
C GLY A 49 -3.98 -1.67 4.80
N MET A 50 -2.69 -1.37 5.02
CA MET A 50 -1.96 -1.48 6.29
C MET A 50 -1.24 -0.18 6.64
N LYS A 51 -0.36 0.33 5.76
CA LYS A 51 0.48 1.48 6.08
C LYS A 51 0.82 2.34 4.86
N THR A 52 0.68 3.65 5.03
CA THR A 52 1.18 4.67 4.11
C THR A 52 2.53 5.22 4.56
N GLY A 53 3.32 5.73 3.63
CA GLY A 53 4.57 6.45 3.92
C GLY A 53 4.83 7.55 2.91
N PHE A 54 5.41 8.66 3.36
CA PHE A 54 5.78 9.78 2.50
C PHE A 54 6.94 10.55 3.11
N VAL A 55 8.01 10.69 2.35
CA VAL A 55 9.01 11.75 2.47
C VAL A 55 9.38 12.20 1.06
N CYS A 56 9.84 13.43 0.89
CA CYS A 56 10.11 13.98 -0.44
C CYS A 56 11.05 13.11 -1.27
N SER A 57 12.08 12.53 -0.65
CA SER A 57 13.04 11.67 -1.31
C SER A 57 12.49 10.29 -1.71
N SER A 58 11.47 9.78 -1.01
CA SER A 58 10.88 8.46 -1.30
C SER A 58 9.64 8.52 -2.18
N GLY A 59 9.04 9.70 -2.34
CA GLY A 59 7.69 9.85 -2.87
C GLY A 59 6.63 9.18 -1.98
N TYR A 60 5.47 8.89 -2.57
CA TYR A 60 4.31 8.29 -1.92
C TYR A 60 4.39 6.76 -1.93
N ASN A 61 4.35 6.15 -0.75
CA ASN A 61 4.43 4.71 -0.52
C ASN A 61 3.15 4.18 0.11
N LEU A 62 2.79 2.94 -0.20
CA LEU A 62 1.66 2.23 0.41
C LEU A 62 1.85 0.72 0.37
N VAL A 63 1.67 0.10 1.54
CA VAL A 63 1.34 -1.31 1.71
C VAL A 63 -0.15 -1.38 2.02
N ALA A 64 -0.93 -1.92 1.10
CA ALA A 64 -2.36 -2.13 1.27
C ALA A 64 -2.70 -3.61 1.34
N THR A 65 -3.69 -3.96 2.16
CA THR A 65 -4.23 -5.31 2.24
C THR A 65 -5.73 -5.28 1.96
N ALA A 66 -6.24 -6.37 1.38
CA ALA A 66 -7.66 -6.58 1.22
C ALA A 66 -8.04 -8.06 1.33
N LYS A 67 -9.24 -8.34 1.83
CA LYS A 67 -9.85 -9.68 1.90
C LYS A 67 -11.06 -9.80 0.98
N ARG A 68 -11.10 -10.84 0.13
CA ARG A 68 -12.27 -11.21 -0.70
C ARG A 68 -12.31 -12.72 -0.90
N GLY A 69 -13.48 -13.34 -0.78
CA GLY A 69 -13.68 -14.76 -1.10
C GLY A 69 -12.71 -15.71 -0.36
N GLY A 70 -12.45 -15.47 0.92
CA GLY A 70 -11.52 -16.29 1.72
C GLY A 70 -10.03 -16.04 1.45
N HIS A 71 -9.68 -15.10 0.59
CA HIS A 71 -8.30 -14.77 0.24
C HIS A 71 -7.91 -13.37 0.71
N LYS A 72 -6.73 -13.25 1.33
CA LYS A 72 -6.09 -11.96 1.63
C LYS A 72 -4.98 -11.68 0.61
N ILE A 73 -5.02 -10.52 -0.01
CA ILE A 73 -3.97 -10.01 -0.90
C ILE A 73 -3.32 -8.79 -0.26
N ALA A 74 -1.98 -8.73 -0.32
CA ALA A 74 -1.21 -7.54 0.00
C ALA A 74 -0.61 -6.95 -1.28
N ALA A 75 -0.87 -5.66 -1.54
CA ALA A 75 -0.29 -4.90 -2.63
C ALA A 75 0.67 -3.84 -2.08
N ILE A 76 1.88 -3.81 -2.63
CA ILE A 76 2.95 -2.92 -2.18
C ILE A 76 3.41 -2.07 -3.35
N TYR A 77 3.33 -0.76 -3.17
CA TYR A 77 3.78 0.23 -4.14
C TYR A 77 4.65 1.27 -3.44
N LEU A 78 5.86 1.46 -3.96
CA LEU A 78 6.83 2.42 -3.47
C LEU A 78 7.18 3.40 -4.59
N GLY A 79 7.47 4.66 -4.25
CA GLY A 79 7.92 5.66 -5.22
C GLY A 79 6.83 6.29 -6.08
N GLY A 80 5.65 6.57 -5.51
CA GLY A 80 4.59 7.29 -6.22
C GLY A 80 4.86 8.78 -6.32
N VAL A 81 4.54 9.39 -7.46
CA VAL A 81 4.67 10.85 -7.67
C VAL A 81 3.56 11.67 -7.01
N SER A 82 2.41 11.05 -6.73
CA SER A 82 1.30 11.67 -6.02
C SER A 82 0.47 10.63 -5.29
N GLN A 83 -0.28 11.07 -4.27
CA GLN A 83 -1.21 10.23 -3.51
C GLN A 83 -2.20 9.50 -4.44
N LYS A 84 -2.82 10.24 -5.37
CA LYS A 84 -3.80 9.71 -6.33
C LYS A 84 -3.18 8.72 -7.32
N SER A 85 -1.94 8.97 -7.77
CA SER A 85 -1.24 8.03 -8.65
C SER A 85 -0.94 6.71 -7.92
N ARG A 86 -0.42 6.84 -6.70
CA ARG A 86 -0.10 5.72 -5.80
C ARG A 86 -1.33 4.85 -5.51
N ASP A 87 -2.46 5.44 -5.17
CA ASP A 87 -3.71 4.70 -4.92
C ASP A 87 -4.18 3.94 -6.16
N ARG A 88 -4.16 4.57 -7.33
CA ARG A 88 -4.55 3.91 -8.60
C ARG A 88 -3.66 2.69 -8.92
N GLN A 89 -2.36 2.79 -8.67
CA GLN A 89 -1.45 1.67 -8.91
C GLN A 89 -1.68 0.53 -7.91
N VAL A 90 -1.94 0.85 -6.65
CA VAL A 90 -2.25 -0.16 -5.63
C VAL A 90 -3.57 -0.87 -5.92
N VAL A 91 -4.62 -0.15 -6.33
CA VAL A 91 -5.89 -0.76 -6.78
C VAL A 91 -5.65 -1.77 -7.91
N LYS A 92 -4.90 -1.38 -8.95
CA LYS A 92 -4.54 -2.28 -10.06
C LYS A 92 -3.78 -3.54 -9.59
N LEU A 93 -2.88 -3.39 -8.61
CA LEU A 93 -2.13 -4.52 -8.05
C LEU A 93 -3.04 -5.47 -7.25
N LEU A 94 -3.96 -4.92 -6.45
CA LEU A 94 -4.93 -5.71 -5.70
C LEU A 94 -5.86 -6.48 -6.64
N ASP A 95 -6.42 -5.81 -7.66
CA ASP A 95 -7.31 -6.43 -8.64
C ASP A 95 -6.60 -7.56 -9.39
N LYS A 96 -5.37 -7.31 -9.88
CA LYS A 96 -4.54 -8.33 -10.51
C LYS A 96 -4.25 -9.51 -9.56
N GLY A 97 -4.05 -9.24 -8.28
CA GLY A 97 -3.86 -10.26 -7.25
C GLY A 97 -5.08 -11.16 -7.10
N PHE A 98 -6.27 -10.57 -6.98
CA PHE A 98 -7.51 -11.32 -6.86
C PHE A 98 -7.87 -12.11 -8.12
N SER A 99 -7.71 -11.53 -9.31
CA SER A 99 -7.93 -12.27 -10.57
C SER A 99 -7.02 -13.49 -10.70
N ARG A 100 -5.77 -13.41 -10.24
CA ARG A 100 -4.85 -14.55 -10.23
C ARG A 100 -5.30 -15.66 -9.29
N VAL A 101 -5.76 -15.31 -8.10
CA VAL A 101 -6.17 -16.29 -7.10
C VAL A 101 -7.44 -17.03 -7.55
N GLN A 102 -8.41 -16.31 -8.13
CA GLN A 102 -9.60 -16.91 -8.73
C GLN A 102 -9.24 -17.96 -9.80
N ASN A 103 -8.23 -17.68 -10.62
CA ASN A 103 -7.81 -18.56 -11.71
C ASN A 103 -6.90 -19.73 -11.27
N SER A 104 -6.32 -19.69 -10.06
CA SER A 104 -5.24 -20.61 -9.66
C SER A 104 -5.66 -21.81 -8.80
N GLY A 105 -6.96 -21.99 -8.54
CA GLY A 105 -7.45 -23.00 -7.58
C GLY A 105 -6.93 -22.78 -6.15
N THR A 106 -7.30 -23.65 -5.22
CA THR A 106 -7.09 -23.54 -3.76
C THR A 106 -5.63 -23.66 -3.28
N ARG A 107 -4.69 -22.92 -3.87
CA ARG A 107 -3.32 -22.83 -3.34
C ARG A 107 -3.29 -21.90 -2.12
N LYS A 108 -3.43 -22.46 -0.92
CA LYS A 108 -3.40 -21.75 0.37
C LYS A 108 -2.01 -21.21 0.80
N ARG A 109 -1.01 -21.17 -0.09
CA ARG A 109 0.34 -20.69 0.25
C ARG A 109 0.52 -19.21 -0.07
N ALA A 110 0.91 -18.43 0.94
CA ALA A 110 1.30 -17.03 0.80
C ALA A 110 2.48 -16.90 -0.17
N THR A 111 2.21 -16.36 -1.37
CA THR A 111 3.17 -16.28 -2.47
C THR A 111 3.49 -14.82 -2.77
N ILE A 112 4.79 -14.48 -2.86
CA ILE A 112 5.21 -13.12 -3.19
C ILE A 112 5.37 -13.01 -4.70
N TYR A 113 4.50 -12.22 -5.34
CA TYR A 113 4.59 -11.90 -6.76
C TYR A 113 5.19 -10.52 -6.97
N ASN A 114 6.25 -10.41 -7.75
CA ASN A 114 6.80 -9.12 -8.15
C ASN A 114 6.28 -8.76 -9.55
N SER A 115 5.59 -7.62 -9.67
CA SER A 115 4.97 -7.17 -10.93
C SER A 115 6.00 -6.91 -12.04
N LYS A 116 7.21 -6.49 -11.66
CA LYS A 116 8.36 -6.27 -12.56
C LYS A 116 9.66 -6.61 -11.82
N LYS A 117 10.64 -7.21 -12.50
CA LYS A 117 12.05 -7.25 -12.03
C LYS A 117 12.63 -5.83 -12.18
N GLN A 118 12.29 -4.92 -11.29
CA GLN A 118 12.87 -3.58 -11.31
C GLN A 118 14.14 -3.59 -10.45
N SER A 119 15.29 -3.63 -11.11
CA SER A 119 16.61 -3.56 -10.48
C SER A 119 16.97 -2.08 -10.28
N TYR A 120 16.61 -1.51 -9.12
CA TYR A 120 17.18 -0.23 -8.69
C TYR A 120 18.43 -0.54 -7.86
N ARG A 121 19.63 -0.32 -8.43
CA ARG A 121 20.89 -0.50 -7.69
C ARG A 121 21.12 0.59 -6.64
N LEU A 122 20.48 1.76 -6.81
CA LEU A 122 20.52 2.89 -5.88
C LEU A 122 19.11 3.47 -5.71
N ALA A 123 18.78 3.95 -4.51
CA ALA A 123 17.52 4.62 -4.25
C ALA A 123 17.50 5.98 -4.98
N LEU A 124 16.51 6.20 -5.85
CA LEU A 124 16.33 7.46 -6.55
C LEU A 124 15.74 8.51 -5.60
N ASP A 125 16.38 9.67 -5.47
CA ASP A 125 15.81 10.81 -4.73
C ASP A 125 14.68 11.46 -5.56
N MET A 126 13.45 11.35 -5.06
CA MET A 126 12.26 11.88 -5.72
C MET A 126 11.92 13.33 -5.36
N ARG A 127 12.74 14.03 -4.55
CA ARG A 127 12.41 15.36 -4.01
C ARG A 127 12.07 16.37 -5.10
N SER A 128 12.85 16.41 -6.18
CA SER A 128 12.62 17.31 -7.32
C SER A 128 11.32 17.03 -8.08
N THR A 129 10.79 15.81 -8.01
CA THR A 129 9.56 15.43 -8.71
C THR A 129 8.33 15.65 -7.82
N VAL A 130 8.47 15.38 -6.53
CA VAL A 130 7.32 15.27 -5.61
C VAL A 130 7.13 16.51 -4.75
N CYS A 131 8.24 17.18 -4.40
CA CYS A 131 8.25 18.35 -3.53
C CYS A 131 8.93 19.56 -4.20
N ALA A 132 9.02 19.59 -5.54
CA ALA A 132 9.53 20.77 -6.23
C ALA A 132 8.73 22.02 -5.82
N PRO A 133 9.40 23.15 -5.55
CA PRO A 133 8.72 24.40 -5.29
C PRO A 133 7.82 24.72 -6.49
N ARG A 134 6.55 25.04 -6.21
CA ARG A 134 5.61 25.46 -7.25
C ARG A 134 6.18 26.74 -7.87
N LYS A 135 6.58 26.70 -9.15
CA LYS A 135 6.85 27.95 -9.89
C LYS A 135 5.58 28.78 -9.84
N ASN A 136 5.68 30.02 -9.36
CA ASN A 136 4.58 30.97 -9.34
C ASN A 136 3.94 31.00 -10.74
N LYS A 137 2.74 30.45 -10.87
CA LYS A 137 1.89 30.73 -12.03
C LYS A 137 1.59 32.22 -11.90
N LYS A 138 2.26 33.04 -12.73
CA LYS A 138 1.89 34.45 -12.89
C LYS A 138 0.38 34.48 -13.15
N ARG A 139 -0.33 35.17 -12.26
CA ARG A 139 -1.74 35.54 -12.45
C ARG A 139 -1.84 36.47 -13.65
#